data_AF-A0A496U580-F1
#
_entry.id   AF-A0A496U580-F1
#
_cell.length_a   1.000
_cell.length_b   1.000
_cell.length_c   1.000
_cell.angle_alpha   90.00
_cell.angle_beta   90.00
_cell.angle_gamma   90.00
#
_symmetry.space_group_name_H-M   'P 1'
#
loop_
_entity.id
_entity.type
_entity.pdbx_description
1 polymer ?
#
loop_
_entity_poly.entity_id
_entity_poly.type
_entity_poly.pdbx_seq_one_letter_code
_entity_poly.pdbx_strand_id
1 'polypeptide(L)'
;MNINNNKRRTNMKEVKKFPPPDSKFAYWHGIPREQIPWYPSVDEEKCIGCKLCFVSCGRNVFDFDVMQHKAVVTRPYNCMVGCSTCATICPSGAISFPEKEIVHKIEKEFHIIGKIQKKALEKKYKLDLERVRRAVLDDLSKVKVSRKYELVGHFFDRNVINKIREFLEDKDCDIVDLHLELASIKGCFREKAPSVLKFTLVSTKYGDISECEKNIEKILDENKVIIANKS
;
A
#
# COMPACT_ATOMS: atom_id res chain seq x y z
N MET A 1 63.34 4.58 48.37
CA MET A 1 63.73 5.69 47.48
C MET A 1 62.97 5.55 46.18
N ASN A 2 62.10 6.52 45.90
CA ASN A 2 61.56 6.78 44.55
C ASN A 2 62.73 7.02 43.58
N ILE A 3 62.56 6.64 42.32
CA ILE A 3 62.63 7.55 41.16
C ILE A 3 61.98 6.84 39.96
N ASN A 4 60.91 7.46 39.47
CA ASN A 4 60.29 7.28 38.16
C ASN A 4 61.30 7.45 37.02
N ASN A 5 61.10 6.77 35.88
CA ASN A 5 60.93 7.48 34.62
C ASN A 5 60.31 6.63 33.50
N ASN A 6 59.04 6.96 33.29
CA ASN A 6 58.16 6.77 32.14
C ASN A 6 58.77 7.29 30.82
N LYS A 7 58.59 6.59 29.68
CA LYS A 7 57.80 7.11 28.53
C LYS A 7 57.88 6.26 27.24
N ARG A 8 56.67 6.11 26.67
CA ARG A 8 56.29 5.97 25.24
C ARG A 8 56.30 4.56 24.63
N ARG A 9 55.25 3.80 24.92
CA ARG A 9 54.58 2.95 23.92
C ARG A 9 53.39 3.72 23.39
N THR A 10 53.44 4.08 22.11
CA THR A 10 52.38 4.77 21.39
C THR A 10 51.16 3.84 21.24
N ASN A 11 50.01 4.36 21.68
CA ASN A 11 48.71 3.70 21.64
C ASN A 11 48.24 3.52 20.19
N MET A 12 48.16 2.27 19.73
CA MET A 12 47.53 1.89 18.46
C MET A 12 46.03 1.80 18.74
N LYS A 13 45.28 2.85 18.39
CA LYS A 13 43.84 2.97 18.63
C LYS A 13 43.08 1.80 17.99
N GLU A 14 42.21 1.16 18.77
CA GLU A 14 41.29 0.09 18.35
C GLU A 14 40.50 0.50 17.10
N VAL A 15 40.58 -0.33 16.05
CA VAL A 15 39.75 -0.17 14.85
C VAL A 15 38.31 -0.55 15.22
N LYS A 16 37.42 0.44 15.39
CA LYS A 16 35.99 0.21 15.64
C LYS A 16 35.42 -0.64 14.50
N LYS A 17 35.18 -1.93 14.74
CA LYS A 17 34.44 -2.81 13.83
C LYS A 17 32.96 -2.41 13.89
N PHE A 18 32.46 -1.81 12.82
CA PHE A 18 31.03 -1.54 12.68
C PHE A 18 30.22 -2.84 12.64
N PRO A 19 28.97 -2.84 13.10
CA PRO A 19 28.11 -4.00 12.95
C PRO A 19 27.87 -4.30 11.46
N PRO A 20 27.66 -5.57 11.10
CA PRO A 20 27.25 -5.93 9.74
C PRO A 20 25.90 -5.25 9.40
N PRO A 21 25.62 -5.02 8.11
CA PRO A 21 24.34 -4.49 7.66
C PRO A 21 23.20 -5.45 8.00
N ASP A 22 22.00 -4.89 8.17
CA ASP A 22 20.79 -5.72 8.27
C ASP A 22 20.63 -6.55 6.99
N SER A 23 20.04 -7.75 7.10
CA SER A 23 19.85 -8.67 5.97
C SER A 23 19.16 -8.02 4.76
N LYS A 24 18.25 -7.08 5.00
CA LYS A 24 17.55 -6.29 3.99
C LYS A 24 18.47 -5.39 3.15
N PHE A 25 19.60 -4.96 3.71
CA PHE A 25 20.54 -4.00 3.10
C PHE A 25 21.93 -4.60 2.83
N ALA A 26 22.09 -5.91 3.01
CA ALA A 26 23.35 -6.62 2.85
C ALA A 26 23.97 -6.50 1.44
N TYR A 27 23.15 -6.26 0.41
CA TYR A 27 23.63 -6.16 -0.97
C TYR A 27 23.15 -4.89 -1.67
N TRP A 28 24.04 -4.29 -2.44
CA TRP A 28 23.73 -3.21 -3.38
C TRP A 28 24.05 -3.68 -4.80
N HIS A 29 23.00 -3.87 -5.61
CA HIS A 29 23.10 -4.43 -6.97
C HIS A 29 23.88 -5.75 -7.10
N GLY A 30 23.92 -6.55 -6.02
CA GLY A 30 24.64 -7.83 -5.96
C GLY A 30 26.02 -7.76 -5.33
N ILE A 31 26.45 -6.57 -4.89
CA ILE A 31 27.74 -6.34 -4.22
C ILE A 31 27.49 -6.31 -2.71
N PRO A 32 28.25 -7.07 -1.89
CA PRO A 32 28.18 -6.98 -0.44
C PRO A 32 28.45 -5.57 0.04
N ARG A 33 27.62 -5.10 0.96
CA ARG A 33 27.56 -3.70 1.32
C ARG A 33 28.81 -3.21 2.05
N GLU A 34 29.49 -4.11 2.74
CA GLU A 34 30.76 -3.88 3.44
C GLU A 34 31.91 -3.53 2.50
N GLN A 35 31.83 -3.93 1.21
CA GLN A 35 32.84 -3.61 0.20
C GLN A 35 32.72 -2.18 -0.36
N ILE A 36 31.66 -1.46 0.00
CA ILE A 36 31.36 -0.13 -0.54
C ILE A 36 31.58 0.90 0.57
N PRO A 37 32.67 1.70 0.53
CA PRO A 37 32.97 2.68 1.57
C PRO A 37 32.17 3.97 1.37
N TRP A 38 30.84 3.85 1.29
CA TRP A 38 29.90 4.97 1.25
C TRP A 38 29.08 5.01 2.53
N TYR A 39 29.31 5.91 3.46
CA TYR A 39 28.47 6.06 4.66
C TYR A 39 28.69 7.45 5.29
N PRO A 40 27.71 7.97 6.05
CA PRO A 40 27.86 9.29 6.65
C PRO A 40 28.91 9.30 7.76
N SER A 41 29.50 10.45 8.00
CA SER A 41 30.26 10.78 9.22
C SER A 41 29.67 12.03 9.87
N VAL A 42 29.67 12.08 11.20
CA VAL A 42 29.12 13.20 11.98
C VAL A 42 30.28 13.94 12.64
N ASP A 43 30.34 15.25 12.41
CA ASP A 43 31.20 16.19 13.12
C ASP A 43 30.53 16.57 14.45
N GLU A 44 31.07 16.07 15.56
CA GLU A 44 30.53 16.26 16.91
C GLU A 44 30.53 17.74 17.34
N GLU A 45 31.49 18.53 16.85
CA GLU A 45 31.61 19.96 17.18
C GLU A 45 30.48 20.76 16.54
N LYS A 46 30.12 20.42 15.30
CA LYS A 46 29.02 21.09 14.57
C LYS A 46 27.65 20.51 14.86
N CYS A 47 27.57 19.29 15.39
CA CYS A 47 26.29 18.64 15.61
C CYS A 47 25.51 19.34 16.74
N ILE A 48 24.36 19.92 16.43
CA ILE A 48 23.51 20.62 17.42
C ILE A 48 22.48 19.71 18.10
N GLY A 49 22.51 18.39 17.86
CA GLY A 49 21.60 17.45 18.53
C GLY A 49 20.13 17.52 18.08
N CYS A 50 19.83 18.11 16.92
CA CYS A 50 18.45 18.31 16.45
C CYS A 50 17.68 17.01 16.08
N LYS A 51 18.37 15.86 16.00
CA LYS A 51 17.80 14.52 15.69
C LYS A 51 17.10 14.40 14.33
N LEU A 52 17.20 15.41 13.46
CA LEU A 52 16.55 15.37 12.14
C LEU A 52 17.09 14.22 11.26
N CYS A 53 18.38 13.94 11.34
CA CYS A 53 19.01 12.82 10.65
C CYS A 53 18.52 11.45 11.15
N PHE A 54 18.17 11.34 12.43
CA PHE A 54 17.64 10.12 13.04
C PHE A 54 16.23 9.81 12.51
N VAL A 55 15.33 10.81 12.53
CA VAL A 55 13.93 10.63 12.10
C VAL A 55 13.80 10.50 10.58
N SER A 56 14.58 11.26 9.81
CA SER A 56 14.44 11.32 8.35
C SER A 56 15.07 10.12 7.62
N CYS A 57 15.95 9.38 8.30
CA CYS A 57 16.65 8.26 7.68
C CYS A 57 15.81 6.97 7.73
N GLY A 58 15.09 6.66 6.66
CA GLY A 58 14.29 5.41 6.55
C GLY A 58 15.07 4.09 6.56
N ARG A 59 16.40 4.14 6.75
CA ARG A 59 17.28 2.97 6.90
C ARG A 59 17.95 2.87 8.27
N ASN A 60 17.55 3.71 9.23
CA ASN A 60 18.03 3.68 10.60
C ASN A 60 19.56 3.71 10.72
N VAL A 61 20.27 4.53 9.93
CA VAL A 61 21.74 4.59 9.97
C VAL A 61 22.26 5.24 11.26
N PHE A 62 21.50 6.19 11.78
CA PHE A 62 21.84 6.98 12.94
C PHE A 62 21.20 6.45 14.22
N ASP A 63 21.82 6.79 15.33
CA ASP A 63 21.29 6.79 16.68
C ASP A 63 21.62 8.14 17.33
N PHE A 64 21.33 8.32 18.61
CA PHE A 64 21.75 9.51 19.35
C PHE A 64 22.26 9.15 20.74
N ASP A 65 23.34 9.82 21.14
CA ASP A 65 23.84 9.76 22.50
C ASP A 65 22.99 10.69 23.36
N VAL A 66 22.29 10.11 24.34
CA VAL A 66 21.40 10.83 25.27
C VAL A 66 22.20 11.77 26.18
N MET A 67 23.41 11.38 26.59
CA MET A 67 24.23 12.16 27.50
C MET A 67 24.85 13.34 26.77
N GLN A 68 25.45 13.09 25.60
CA GLN A 68 26.13 14.12 24.82
C GLN A 68 25.19 14.98 23.98
N HIS A 69 23.93 14.55 23.81
CA HIS A 69 22.96 15.19 22.92
C HIS A 69 23.45 15.29 21.47
N LYS A 70 24.15 14.26 20.98
CA LYS A 70 24.73 14.21 19.62
C LYS A 70 24.19 13.03 18.82
N ALA A 71 24.12 13.20 17.50
CA ALA A 71 23.83 12.10 16.60
C ALA A 71 25.07 11.21 16.44
N VAL A 72 24.88 9.89 16.40
CA VAL A 72 25.94 8.90 16.26
C VAL A 72 25.60 7.97 15.09
N VAL A 73 26.60 7.61 14.28
CA VAL A 73 26.42 6.63 13.20
C VAL A 73 26.67 5.23 13.78
N THR A 74 25.60 4.47 13.97
CA THR A 74 25.68 3.11 14.55
C THR A 74 25.61 2.01 13.50
N ARG A 75 24.92 2.26 12.39
CA ARG A 75 24.72 1.28 11.30
C ARG A 75 25.14 1.87 9.95
N PRO A 76 26.44 2.14 9.73
CA PRO A 76 26.91 2.82 8.51
C PRO A 76 26.59 2.03 7.24
N TYR A 77 26.71 0.71 7.27
CA TYR A 77 26.46 -0.14 6.10
C TYR A 77 24.99 -0.18 5.70
N ASN A 78 24.04 0.15 6.57
CA ASN A 78 22.64 0.28 6.15
C ASN A 78 22.43 1.47 5.18
N CYS A 79 23.35 2.44 5.15
CA CYS A 79 23.21 3.63 4.32
C CYS A 79 23.08 3.27 2.83
N MET A 80 22.14 3.92 2.14
CA MET A 80 21.95 3.76 0.70
C MET A 80 23.14 4.36 -0.05
N VAL A 81 23.82 3.54 -0.85
CA VAL A 81 24.93 3.98 -1.70
C VAL A 81 24.46 5.11 -2.62
N GLY A 82 25.18 6.23 -2.61
CA GLY A 82 24.88 7.44 -3.38
C GLY A 82 23.85 8.39 -2.74
N CYS A 83 23.18 8.00 -1.65
CA CYS A 83 22.28 8.90 -0.93
C CYS A 83 23.06 9.83 0.00
N SER A 84 22.73 11.13 -0.03
CA SER A 84 23.31 12.16 0.84
C SER A 84 22.26 13.06 1.52
N THR A 85 20.99 12.64 1.55
CA THR A 85 19.87 13.47 2.03
C THR A 85 20.07 13.97 3.46
N CYS A 86 20.63 13.15 4.35
CA CYS A 86 20.86 13.57 5.74
C CYS A 86 21.90 14.70 5.87
N ALA A 87 22.87 14.78 4.95
CA ALA A 87 23.80 15.92 4.89
C ALA A 87 23.08 17.18 4.40
N THR A 88 22.23 17.06 3.38
CA THR A 88 21.47 18.19 2.84
C THR A 88 20.48 18.79 3.85
N ILE A 89 19.81 17.95 4.65
CA ILE A 89 18.83 18.44 5.63
C ILE A 89 19.48 18.90 6.93
N CYS A 90 20.77 18.61 7.17
CA CYS A 90 21.42 18.95 8.44
C CYS A 90 21.58 20.47 8.55
N PRO A 91 20.87 21.14 9.49
CA PRO A 91 20.88 22.61 9.55
C PRO A 91 22.26 23.17 9.95
N SER A 92 23.07 22.40 10.67
CA SER A 92 24.40 22.80 11.11
C SER A 92 25.53 22.28 10.20
N GLY A 93 25.21 21.58 9.11
CA GLY A 93 26.21 21.03 8.20
C GLY A 93 27.16 20.01 8.84
N ALA A 94 26.72 19.34 9.91
CA ALA A 94 27.55 18.42 10.69
C ALA A 94 27.75 17.04 10.05
N ILE A 95 27.07 16.74 8.94
CA ILE A 95 27.10 15.41 8.31
C ILE A 95 27.85 15.50 6.98
N SER A 96 28.84 14.64 6.80
CA SER A 96 29.64 14.53 5.57
C SER A 96 29.56 13.12 4.99
N PHE A 97 29.83 13.01 3.69
CA PHE A 97 29.91 11.75 2.95
C PHE A 97 31.22 11.67 2.16
N PRO A 98 31.66 10.46 1.80
CA PRO A 98 32.75 10.27 0.86
C PRO A 98 32.46 10.90 -0.51
N GLU A 99 33.52 11.10 -1.29
CA GLU A 99 33.43 11.59 -2.66
C GLU A 99 32.62 10.65 -3.56
N LYS A 100 31.76 11.22 -4.42
CA LYS A 100 30.84 10.47 -5.29
C LYS A 100 31.59 9.61 -6.31
N GLU A 101 32.80 10.03 -6.65
CA GLU A 101 33.75 9.37 -7.53
C GLU A 101 34.01 7.92 -7.11
N ILE A 102 33.95 7.61 -5.81
CA ILE A 102 34.12 6.24 -5.31
C ILE A 102 32.97 5.34 -5.79
N VAL A 103 31.73 5.84 -5.76
CA VAL A 103 30.57 5.08 -6.25
C VAL A 103 30.69 4.83 -7.75
N HIS A 104 31.07 5.85 -8.53
CA HIS A 104 31.27 5.69 -9.96
C HIS A 104 32.37 4.69 -10.31
N LYS A 105 33.45 4.61 -9.52
CA LYS A 105 34.51 3.60 -9.70
C LYS A 105 33.96 2.18 -9.49
N ILE A 106 33.20 1.98 -8.42
CA ILE A 106 32.55 0.69 -8.11
C ILE A 106 31.54 0.30 -9.20
N GLU A 107 30.74 1.25 -9.70
CA GLU A 107 29.79 1.00 -10.79
C GLU A 107 30.48 0.49 -12.06
N LYS A 108 31.65 1.06 -12.39
CA LYS A 108 32.47 0.65 -13.53
C LYS A 108 33.11 -0.72 -13.30
N GLU A 109 33.75 -0.91 -12.14
CA GLU A 109 34.46 -2.15 -11.78
C GLU A 109 33.54 -3.38 -11.78
N PHE A 110 32.32 -3.23 -11.26
CA PHE A 110 31.34 -4.33 -11.18
C PHE A 110 30.40 -4.41 -12.39
N HIS A 111 30.63 -3.58 -13.42
CA HIS A 111 29.82 -3.46 -14.62
C HIS A 111 28.31 -3.34 -14.32
N ILE A 112 27.96 -2.51 -13.33
CA ILE A 112 26.59 -2.42 -12.80
C ILE A 112 25.61 -1.97 -13.87
N ILE A 113 25.98 -0.97 -14.68
CA ILE A 113 25.11 -0.35 -15.70
C ILE A 113 24.56 -1.41 -16.67
N GLY A 114 25.40 -2.34 -17.13
CA GLY A 114 24.96 -3.42 -18.03
C GLY A 114 23.95 -4.35 -17.37
N LYS A 115 24.17 -4.72 -16.10
CA LYS A 115 23.23 -5.57 -15.33
C LYS A 115 21.92 -4.86 -15.00
N ILE A 116 21.96 -3.54 -14.82
CA ILE A 116 20.79 -2.75 -14.39
C ILE A 116 19.77 -2.56 -15.51
N GLN A 117 20.22 -2.49 -16.77
CA GLN A 117 19.33 -2.32 -17.93
C GLN A 117 18.29 -3.44 -18.03
N LYS A 118 18.73 -4.69 -17.85
CA LYS A 118 17.83 -5.85 -17.85
C LYS A 118 16.80 -5.77 -16.71
N LYS A 119 17.26 -5.48 -15.48
CA LYS A 119 16.38 -5.31 -14.31
C LYS A 119 15.39 -4.14 -14.48
N ALA A 120 15.80 -3.06 -15.14
CA ALA A 120 14.94 -1.93 -15.43
C ALA A 120 13.82 -2.29 -16.41
N LEU A 121 14.14 -3.04 -17.47
CA LEU A 121 13.15 -3.54 -18.43
C LEU A 121 12.14 -4.48 -17.76
N GLU A 122 12.62 -5.44 -16.97
CA GLU A 122 11.77 -6.36 -16.20
C GLU A 122 10.82 -5.60 -15.24
N LYS A 123 11.34 -4.60 -14.52
CA LYS A 123 10.53 -3.76 -13.63
C LYS A 123 9.48 -2.96 -14.40
N LYS A 124 9.85 -2.38 -15.55
CA LYS A 124 8.91 -1.64 -16.39
C LYS A 124 7.77 -2.54 -16.87
N TYR A 125 8.10 -3.72 -17.40
CA TYR A 125 7.11 -4.70 -17.84
C TYR A 125 6.12 -5.07 -16.73
N LYS A 126 6.61 -5.31 -15.51
CA LYS A 126 5.75 -5.60 -14.35
C LYS A 126 4.80 -4.45 -14.02
N LEU A 127 5.30 -3.21 -14.01
CA LEU A 127 4.47 -2.03 -13.71
C LEU A 127 3.43 -1.76 -14.80
N ASP A 128 3.79 -1.99 -16.07
CA ASP A 128 2.87 -1.85 -17.19
C ASP A 128 1.75 -2.89 -17.10
N LEU A 129 2.07 -4.15 -16.75
CA LEU A 129 1.09 -5.20 -16.51
C LEU A 129 0.13 -4.85 -15.36
N GLU A 130 0.66 -4.36 -14.23
CA GLU A 130 -0.16 -3.93 -13.08
C GLU A 130 -1.09 -2.76 -13.45
N ARG A 131 -0.62 -1.83 -14.30
CA ARG A 131 -1.44 -0.71 -14.79
C ARG A 131 -2.58 -1.19 -15.67
N VAL A 132 -2.32 -2.08 -16.62
CA VAL A 132 -3.35 -2.66 -17.50
C VAL A 132 -4.39 -3.41 -16.65
N ARG A 133 -3.94 -4.22 -15.68
CA ARG A 133 -4.84 -4.91 -14.76
C ARG A 133 -5.75 -3.96 -13.99
N ARG A 134 -5.20 -2.84 -13.49
CA ARG A 134 -5.99 -1.83 -12.78
C ARG A 134 -7.01 -1.16 -13.69
N ALA A 135 -6.62 -0.80 -14.91
CA ALA A 135 -7.54 -0.21 -15.88
C ALA A 135 -8.72 -1.13 -16.19
N VAL A 136 -8.48 -2.42 -16.41
CA VAL A 136 -9.54 -3.42 -16.62
C VAL A 136 -10.46 -3.55 -15.40
N LEU A 137 -9.90 -3.54 -14.18
CA LEU A 137 -10.71 -3.59 -12.95
C LEU A 137 -11.57 -2.32 -12.77
N ASP A 138 -11.00 -1.15 -13.06
CA ASP A 138 -11.72 0.11 -13.00
C ASP A 138 -12.86 0.14 -14.01
N ASP A 139 -12.66 -0.39 -15.22
CA ASP A 139 -13.72 -0.49 -16.23
C ASP A 139 -14.80 -1.51 -15.84
N LEU A 140 -14.43 -2.66 -15.28
CA LEU A 140 -15.39 -3.63 -14.74
C LEU A 140 -16.21 -3.07 -13.58
N SER A 141 -15.60 -2.25 -12.71
CA SER A 141 -16.33 -1.62 -11.60
C SER A 141 -17.39 -0.60 -12.03
N LYS A 142 -17.27 -0.05 -13.25
CA LYS A 142 -18.26 0.87 -13.84
C LYS A 142 -19.44 0.14 -14.46
N VAL A 143 -19.25 -1.09 -14.91
CA VAL A 143 -20.34 -1.93 -15.41
C VAL A 143 -21.06 -2.52 -14.20
N LYS A 144 -22.22 -1.94 -13.87
CA LYS A 144 -23.11 -2.52 -12.85
C LYS A 144 -23.68 -3.83 -13.40
N VAL A 145 -22.98 -4.93 -13.17
CA VAL A 145 -23.43 -6.28 -13.55
C VAL A 145 -24.46 -6.83 -12.57
N SER A 146 -24.58 -6.23 -11.39
CA SER A 146 -25.55 -6.66 -10.37
C SER A 146 -26.00 -5.52 -9.45
N ARG A 147 -27.24 -5.58 -8.96
CA ARG A 147 -27.80 -4.66 -7.96
C ARG A 147 -28.61 -5.42 -6.92
N LYS A 148 -28.31 -5.20 -5.64
CA LYS A 148 -29.07 -5.74 -4.51
C LYS A 148 -30.19 -4.79 -4.13
N TYR A 149 -31.36 -5.36 -3.91
CA TYR A 149 -32.58 -4.68 -3.48
C TYR A 149 -33.03 -5.24 -2.13
N GLU A 150 -33.37 -4.35 -1.20
CA GLU A 150 -34.14 -4.68 -0.01
C GLU A 150 -35.44 -3.87 -0.04
N LEU A 151 -36.54 -4.58 -0.09
CA LEU A 151 -37.86 -4.03 -0.34
C LEU A 151 -38.77 -4.29 0.85
N VAL A 152 -39.63 -3.33 1.18
CA VAL A 152 -40.64 -3.45 2.22
C VAL A 152 -42.01 -3.17 1.63
N GLY A 153 -42.95 -4.10 1.80
CA GLY A 153 -44.29 -3.90 1.28
C GLY A 153 -45.21 -5.12 1.44
N HIS A 154 -46.37 -5.04 0.79
CA HIS A 154 -47.35 -6.12 0.75
C HIS A 154 -47.23 -6.88 -0.58
N PHE A 155 -46.49 -7.99 -0.57
CA PHE A 155 -46.15 -8.71 -1.80
C PHE A 155 -47.23 -9.68 -2.30
N PHE A 156 -48.10 -10.18 -1.41
CA PHE A 156 -49.10 -11.21 -1.75
C PHE A 156 -50.36 -10.67 -2.42
N ASP A 157 -50.80 -9.46 -2.08
CA ASP A 157 -52.04 -8.89 -2.61
C ASP A 157 -51.90 -8.27 -4.00
N ARG A 158 -50.67 -7.98 -4.43
CA ARG A 158 -50.39 -7.12 -5.61
C ARG A 158 -49.71 -7.85 -6.77
N ASN A 159 -49.54 -9.17 -6.65
CA ASN A 159 -48.97 -10.03 -7.69
C ASN A 159 -47.61 -9.53 -8.24
N VAL A 160 -46.83 -8.85 -7.40
CA VAL A 160 -45.60 -8.15 -7.80
C VAL A 160 -44.57 -9.12 -8.37
N ILE A 161 -44.46 -10.31 -7.75
CA ILE A 161 -43.54 -11.36 -8.17
C ILE A 161 -43.86 -11.82 -9.60
N ASN A 162 -45.14 -11.97 -9.96
CA ASN A 162 -45.53 -12.40 -11.31
C ASN A 162 -45.25 -11.33 -12.37
N LYS A 163 -45.47 -10.05 -12.06
CA LYS A 163 -45.11 -8.95 -12.96
C LYS A 163 -43.61 -8.85 -13.20
N ILE A 164 -42.82 -9.05 -12.14
CA ILE A 164 -41.36 -9.09 -12.24
C ILE A 164 -40.94 -10.30 -13.08
N ARG A 165 -41.50 -11.49 -12.85
CA ARG A 165 -41.23 -12.70 -13.65
C ARG A 165 -41.51 -12.47 -15.13
N GLU A 166 -42.68 -11.92 -15.48
CA GLU A 166 -43.06 -11.61 -16.86
C GLU A 166 -42.10 -10.60 -17.51
N PHE A 167 -41.64 -9.61 -16.76
CA PHE A 167 -40.65 -8.65 -17.26
C PHE A 167 -39.29 -9.28 -17.57
N LEU A 168 -38.87 -10.27 -16.78
CA LEU A 168 -37.56 -10.92 -16.91
C LEU A 168 -37.50 -11.95 -18.05
N GLU A 169 -38.64 -12.50 -18.50
CA GLU A 169 -38.67 -13.56 -19.53
C GLU A 169 -37.99 -13.16 -20.85
N ASP A 170 -38.06 -11.88 -21.24
CA ASP A 170 -37.51 -11.35 -22.50
C ASP A 170 -36.29 -10.43 -22.33
N LYS A 171 -35.61 -10.47 -21.17
CA LYS A 171 -34.51 -9.53 -20.84
C LYS A 171 -33.20 -10.24 -20.50
N ASP A 172 -32.08 -9.56 -20.81
CA ASP A 172 -30.71 -10.01 -20.49
C ASP A 172 -30.32 -9.77 -19.01
N CYS A 173 -31.28 -9.94 -18.11
CA CYS A 173 -31.14 -9.79 -16.67
C CYS A 173 -32.09 -10.73 -15.94
N ASP A 174 -31.68 -11.17 -14.75
CA ASP A 174 -32.45 -12.10 -13.93
C ASP A 174 -32.29 -11.79 -12.44
N ILE A 175 -33.13 -12.38 -11.60
CA ILE A 175 -33.11 -12.21 -10.15
C ILE A 175 -32.58 -13.46 -9.47
N VAL A 176 -31.56 -13.29 -8.65
CA VAL A 176 -30.96 -14.32 -7.80
C VAL A 176 -31.04 -13.92 -6.32
N ASP A 177 -30.73 -14.86 -5.43
CA ASP A 177 -30.74 -14.65 -3.96
C ASP A 177 -32.06 -14.10 -3.40
N LEU A 178 -33.19 -14.55 -3.95
CA LEU A 178 -34.51 -14.08 -3.53
C LEU A 178 -34.86 -14.64 -2.14
N HIS A 179 -35.05 -13.74 -1.18
CA HIS A 179 -35.39 -14.05 0.20
C HIS A 179 -36.59 -13.22 0.67
N LEU A 180 -37.65 -13.89 1.14
CA LEU A 180 -38.87 -13.24 1.62
C LEU A 180 -39.04 -13.49 3.12
N GLU A 181 -38.94 -12.42 3.91
CA GLU A 181 -39.13 -12.42 5.36
C GLU A 181 -40.56 -11.93 5.68
N LEU A 182 -41.33 -12.80 6.31
CA LEU A 182 -42.74 -12.55 6.65
C LEU A 182 -42.89 -12.27 8.14
N ALA A 183 -43.72 -11.29 8.49
CA ALA A 183 -44.09 -11.06 9.90
C ALA A 183 -44.94 -12.22 10.46
N SER A 184 -45.97 -12.64 9.72
CA SER A 184 -46.69 -13.91 9.92
C SER A 184 -47.57 -14.21 8.70
N ILE A 185 -47.86 -15.48 8.42
CA ILE A 185 -48.73 -15.85 7.29
C ILE A 185 -50.14 -15.28 7.49
N LYS A 186 -50.73 -15.44 8.69
CA LYS A 186 -52.07 -14.89 8.98
C LYS A 186 -52.12 -13.37 8.84
N GLY A 187 -51.09 -12.69 9.35
CA GLY A 187 -50.97 -11.23 9.29
C GLY A 187 -50.80 -10.71 7.86
N CYS A 188 -50.02 -11.40 7.01
CA CYS A 188 -49.85 -11.00 5.61
C CYS A 188 -51.17 -11.06 4.82
N PHE A 189 -51.96 -12.13 5.00
CA PHE A 189 -53.18 -12.37 4.23
C PHE A 189 -54.44 -11.70 4.82
N ARG A 190 -54.53 -11.47 6.13
CA ARG A 190 -55.73 -10.89 6.77
C ARG A 190 -55.54 -9.46 7.25
N GLU A 191 -54.36 -9.13 7.76
CA GLU A 191 -54.08 -7.86 8.44
C GLU A 191 -53.20 -6.93 7.60
N LYS A 192 -52.82 -7.35 6.39
CA LYS A 192 -51.89 -6.65 5.51
C LYS A 192 -50.62 -6.24 6.25
N ALA A 193 -50.01 -7.18 6.97
CA ALA A 193 -48.71 -6.93 7.58
C ALA A 193 -47.65 -6.70 6.48
N PRO A 194 -46.74 -5.72 6.62
CA PRO A 194 -45.64 -5.55 5.68
C PRO A 194 -44.65 -6.72 5.82
N SER A 195 -44.05 -7.10 4.70
CA SER A 195 -43.00 -8.10 4.61
C SER A 195 -41.73 -7.48 4.04
N VAL A 196 -40.60 -8.16 4.18
CA VAL A 196 -39.33 -7.73 3.58
C VAL A 196 -38.95 -8.70 2.48
N LEU A 197 -38.69 -8.21 1.28
CA LEU A 197 -38.19 -8.99 0.15
C LEU A 197 -36.79 -8.51 -0.21
N LYS A 198 -35.82 -9.40 -0.18
CA LYS A 198 -34.44 -9.15 -0.58
C LYS A 198 -34.13 -9.93 -1.84
N PHE A 199 -33.47 -9.32 -2.81
CA PHE A 199 -32.99 -10.03 -4.00
C PHE A 199 -31.83 -9.30 -4.66
N THR A 200 -31.11 -10.00 -5.53
CA THR A 200 -30.05 -9.43 -6.37
C THR A 200 -30.46 -9.52 -7.84
N LEU A 201 -30.62 -8.38 -8.50
CA LEU A 201 -30.73 -8.29 -9.96
C LEU A 201 -29.33 -8.48 -10.57
N VAL A 202 -29.17 -9.38 -11.53
CA VAL A 202 -27.88 -9.66 -12.20
C VAL A 202 -28.06 -9.63 -13.72
N SER A 203 -27.02 -9.25 -14.47
CA SER A 203 -27.01 -9.45 -15.92
C SER A 203 -26.61 -10.89 -16.25
N THR A 204 -27.38 -11.55 -17.12
CA THR A 204 -27.05 -12.91 -17.61
C THR A 204 -25.90 -12.91 -18.61
N LYS A 205 -25.61 -11.75 -19.23
CA LYS A 205 -24.52 -11.55 -20.19
C LYS A 205 -23.38 -10.70 -19.66
N TYR A 206 -23.34 -10.44 -18.35
CA TYR A 206 -22.38 -9.51 -17.73
C TYR A 206 -22.39 -8.10 -18.36
N GLY A 207 -23.55 -7.68 -18.88
CA GLY A 207 -23.79 -6.36 -19.44
C GLY A 207 -24.27 -5.36 -18.39
N ASP A 208 -24.51 -4.13 -18.83
CA ASP A 208 -25.08 -3.07 -18.00
C ASP A 208 -26.56 -3.37 -17.68
N ILE A 209 -26.92 -3.46 -16.39
CA ILE A 209 -28.30 -3.70 -15.95
C ILE A 209 -29.12 -2.41 -15.81
N SER A 210 -28.56 -1.23 -16.14
CA SER A 210 -29.22 0.07 -15.91
C SER A 210 -30.63 0.17 -16.52
N GLU A 211 -30.90 -0.52 -17.64
CA GLU A 211 -32.24 -0.59 -18.23
C GLU A 211 -33.19 -1.45 -17.39
N CYS A 212 -32.72 -2.62 -16.94
CA CYS A 212 -33.50 -3.50 -16.06
C CYS A 212 -33.78 -2.86 -14.70
N GLU A 213 -32.79 -2.14 -14.15
CA GLU A 213 -32.87 -1.40 -12.89
C GLU A 213 -34.05 -0.41 -12.92
N LYS A 214 -34.13 0.43 -13.97
CA LYS A 214 -35.19 1.42 -14.15
C LYS A 214 -36.58 0.79 -14.27
N ASN A 215 -36.69 -0.31 -15.00
CA ASN A 215 -37.98 -0.97 -15.21
C ASN A 215 -38.48 -1.70 -13.96
N ILE A 216 -37.59 -2.36 -13.22
CA ILE A 216 -37.95 -2.95 -11.93
C ILE A 216 -38.39 -1.87 -10.96
N GLU A 217 -37.67 -0.74 -10.86
CA GLU A 217 -38.07 0.37 -9.99
C GLU A 217 -39.45 0.93 -10.33
N LYS A 218 -39.74 1.08 -11.62
CA LYS A 218 -41.08 1.46 -12.07
C LYS A 218 -42.16 0.47 -11.64
N ILE A 219 -41.91 -0.84 -11.78
CA ILE A 219 -42.85 -1.88 -11.31
C ILE A 219 -43.03 -1.79 -9.79
N LEU A 220 -41.96 -1.56 -9.02
CA LEU A 220 -42.04 -1.46 -7.56
C LEU A 220 -42.86 -0.25 -7.12
N ASP A 221 -42.65 0.91 -7.74
CA ASP A 221 -43.38 2.15 -7.46
C ASP A 221 -44.88 2.01 -7.79
N GLU A 222 -45.22 1.46 -8.95
CA GLU A 222 -46.61 1.21 -9.36
C GLU A 222 -47.36 0.30 -8.37
N ASN A 223 -46.63 -0.60 -7.69
CA ASN A 223 -47.21 -1.53 -6.72
C ASN A 223 -47.05 -1.07 -5.27
N LYS A 224 -46.63 0.17 -5.01
CA LYS A 224 -46.46 0.74 -3.65
C LYS A 224 -45.50 -0.08 -2.76
N VAL A 225 -44.46 -0.65 -3.36
CA VAL A 225 -43.37 -1.32 -2.64
C VAL A 225 -42.29 -0.29 -2.37
N ILE A 226 -41.81 -0.21 -1.13
CA ILE A 226 -40.80 0.77 -0.72
C ILE A 226 -39.42 0.11 -0.83
N ILE A 227 -38.48 0.78 -1.49
CA ILE A 227 -37.07 0.37 -1.51
C ILE A 227 -36.43 0.88 -0.22
N ALA A 228 -36.15 -0.02 0.72
CA ALA A 228 -35.47 0.31 1.97
C ALA A 228 -33.96 0.46 1.80
N ASN A 229 -33.36 -0.32 0.90
CA ASN A 229 -31.93 -0.26 0.59
C ASN A 229 -31.63 -0.73 -0.84
N LYS A 230 -30.57 -0.17 -1.43
CA LYS A 230 -30.15 -0.42 -2.81
C LYS A 230 -28.62 -0.36 -2.91
N SER A 231 -27.95 -1.49 -3.14
CA SER A 231 -26.48 -1.62 -3.05
C SER A 231 -25.83 -2.63 -3.98
#